data_AF-A0A2S9IIY7-F1
#
_entry.id   AF-A0A2S9IIY7-F1
#
_cell.length_a   1.000
_cell.length_b   1.000
_cell.length_c   1.000
_cell.angle_alpha   90.00
_cell.angle_beta   90.00
_cell.angle_gamma   90.00
#
_symmetry.space_group_name_H-M   'P 1'
#
loop_
_entity.id
_entity.type
_entity.pdbx_description
1 polymer ?
#
loop_
_entity_poly.entity_id
_entity_poly.type
_entity_poly.pdbx_seq_one_letter_code
_entity_poly.pdbx_strand_id
1 'polypeptide(L)' 'MKKQRFTEEQIIAVLKEQEAGAKVSDLSRKHGIS' A
#
# COMPACT_ATOMS: atom_id res chain seq x y z
N MET A 1 7.96 2.01 -21.18
CA MET A 1 6.89 1.68 -20.21
C MET A 1 6.90 2.72 -19.10
N LYS A 2 5.75 3.28 -18.72
CA LYS A 2 5.70 4.23 -17.59
C LYS A 2 6.23 3.53 -16.33
N LYS A 3 7.10 4.22 -15.58
CA LYS A 3 7.59 3.70 -14.30
C LYS A 3 6.40 3.64 -13.35
N GLN A 4 6.00 2.44 -12.93
CA GLN A 4 4.93 2.28 -11.94
C GLN A 4 5.39 2.92 -10.62
N ARG A 5 4.50 3.66 -9.97
CA ARG A 5 4.78 4.32 -8.68
C ARG A 5 5.01 3.31 -7.55
N PHE A 6 4.38 2.14 -7.67
CA PHE A 6 4.46 1.05 -6.70
C PHE A 6 4.80 -0.26 -7.42
N THR A 7 5.54 -1.14 -6.75
CA THR A 7 5.78 -2.52 -7.21
C THR A 7 4.61 -3.42 -6.80
N GLU A 8 4.48 -4.57 -7.45
CA GLU A 8 3.47 -5.58 -7.10
C GLU A 8 3.63 -6.07 -5.65
N GLU A 9 4.87 -6.25 -5.21
CA GLU A 9 5.19 -6.61 -3.81
C GLU A 9 4.72 -5.56 -2.81
N GLN A 10 4.89 -4.27 -3.12
CA GLN A 10 4.39 -3.18 -2.28
C GLN A 10 2.86 -3.19 -2.21
N ILE A 11 2.19 -3.46 -3.32
CA ILE A 11 0.72 -3.57 -3.35
C ILE A 11 0.25 -4.75 -2.49
N ILE A 12 0.87 -5.91 -2.62
CA ILE A 12 0.53 -7.11 -1.84
C ILE A 12 0.76 -6.87 -0.33
N ALA A 13 1.84 -6.18 0.05
CA ALA A 13 2.12 -5.84 1.44
C ALA A 13 1.02 -4.95 2.04
N VAL A 14 0.59 -3.91 1.33
CA VAL A 14 -0.49 -3.01 1.77
C VAL A 14 -1.80 -3.77 1.96
N LEU A 15 -2.14 -4.67 1.03
CA LEU A 15 -3.35 -5.49 1.12
C LEU A 15 -3.34 -6.42 2.33
N LYS A 16 -2.21 -7.08 2.60
CA LYS A 16 -2.04 -7.94 3.78
C LYS A 16 -2.15 -7.17 5.09
N GLU A 17 -1.58 -5.96 5.17
CA GLU A 17 -1.71 -5.11 6.36
C GLU A 17 -3.18 -4.70 6.57
N GLN A 18 -3.91 -4.39 5.51
CA GLN A 18 -5.34 -4.11 5.60
C GLN A 18 -6.12 -5.33 6.09
N GLU A 19 -5.88 -6.52 5.53
CA GLU A 19 -6.53 -7.76 5.96
C GLU A 19 -6.22 -8.11 7.42
N ALA A 20 -5.04 -7.74 7.92
CA ALA A 20 -4.67 -7.85 9.34
C ALA A 20 -5.36 -6.82 10.25
N GLY A 21 -6.24 -5.97 9.70
CA GLY A 21 -7.04 -5.01 10.45
C GLY A 21 -6.43 -3.60 10.53
N ALA A 22 -5.37 -3.31 9.78
CA ALA A 22 -4.84 -1.94 9.71
C ALA A 22 -5.86 -0.99 9.06
N LYS A 23 -5.99 0.20 9.62
CA LYS A 23 -6.86 1.24 9.05
C LYS A 23 -6.27 1.78 7.75
N VAL A 24 -7.12 1.90 6.73
CA VAL A 24 -6.73 2.46 5.41
C VAL A 24 -6.10 3.85 5.53
N SER A 25 -6.55 4.69 6.47
CA SER A 25 -5.98 6.02 6.70
C SER A 25 -4.53 5.97 7.21
N ASP A 26 -4.17 4.97 8.02
CA ASP A 26 -2.80 4.76 8.48
C ASP A 26 -1.93 4.19 7.36
N LEU A 27 -2.47 3.25 6.57
CA LEU A 27 -1.78 2.69 5.40
C LEU A 27 -1.47 3.76 4.36
N SER A 28 -2.40 4.67 4.06
CA SER A 28 -2.20 5.76 3.11
C SER A 28 -1.06 6.69 3.54
N ARG A 29 -1.02 7.06 4.83
CA ARG A 29 0.06 7.89 5.39
C ARG A 29 1.40 7.17 5.40
N LYS A 30 1.42 5.89 5.82
CA LYS A 30 2.63 5.07 5.93
C LYS A 30 3.28 4.80 4.57
N HIS A 31 2.46 4.57 3.53
CA HIS A 31 2.93 4.19 2.19
C HIS A 31 2.98 5.36 1.20
N GLY A 32 2.70 6.60 1.65
CA GLY A 32 2.76 7.79 0.80
C GLY A 32 1.74 7.74 -0.35
N ILE A 33 0.58 7.13 -0.10
CA ILE A 33 -0.54 7.04 -1.04
C ILE A 33 -1.35 8.33 -0.86
N SER A 34 -1.31 9.18 -1.88
CA SER A 34 -2.03 10.46 -1.95
C SER A 34 -3.36 10.30 -2.67
#